data_AF-A0A1Y2STZ3-F1
#
_entry.id   AF-A0A1Y2STZ3-F1
#
_cell.length_a   1.000
_cell.length_b   1.000
_cell.length_c   1.000
_cell.angle_alpha   90.00
_cell.angle_beta   90.00
_cell.angle_gamma   90.00
#
_symmetry.space_group_name_H-M   'P 1'
#
loop_
_entity.id
_entity.type
_entity.pdbx_description
1 polymer ?
#
loop_
_entity_poly.entity_id
_entity_poly.type
_entity_poly.pdbx_seq_one_letter_code
_entity_poly.pdbx_strand_id
1 'polypeptide(L)'
;MSISVGYIRRLIIKIACETTGDDAEVLIERGRLEIPARDAIEFMVRLEALLDCTLGWSKYEHLSMEINHLAEIINKKLNAQSSDDLMPLSP
;
A
#
# COMPACT_ATOMS: atom_id res chain seq x y z
N MET A 1 -17.50 -0.79 4.15
CA MET A 1 -17.27 -0.02 2.91
C MET A 1 -16.06 -0.63 2.23
N SER A 2 -16.13 -1.00 0.95
CA SER A 2 -14.94 -1.47 0.24
C SER A 2 -14.13 -0.29 -0.25
N ILE A 3 -12.83 -0.29 0.06
CA ILE A 3 -11.91 0.73 -0.45
C ILE A 3 -11.64 0.40 -1.93
N SER A 4 -11.92 1.35 -2.83
CA SER A 4 -11.66 1.12 -4.27
C SER A 4 -10.16 0.99 -4.56
N VAL A 5 -9.80 0.13 -5.52
CA VAL A 5 -8.41 0.01 -6.03
C VAL A 5 -7.87 1.36 -6.51
N GLY A 6 -8.73 2.19 -7.11
CA GLY A 6 -8.37 3.55 -7.53
C GLY A 6 -7.99 4.47 -6.36
N TYR A 7 -8.64 4.34 -5.21
CA TYR A 7 -8.26 5.06 -3.99
C TYR A 7 -6.92 4.56 -3.45
N ILE A 8 -6.74 3.24 -3.36
CA ILE A 8 -5.48 2.62 -2.90
C ILE A 8 -4.31 3.09 -3.77
N ARG A 9 -4.49 3.08 -5.09
CA ARG A 9 -3.48 3.56 -6.04
C ARG A 9 -3.11 5.03 -5.79
N ARG A 10 -4.08 5.91 -5.58
CA ARG A 10 -3.82 7.33 -5.27
C ARG A 10 -3.07 7.47 -3.94
N LEU A 11 -3.39 6.64 -2.96
CA LEU A 11 -2.72 6.65 -1.67
C LEU A 11 -1.27 6.20 -1.77
N ILE A 12 -1.01 5.11 -2.52
CA ILE A 12 0.35 4.64 -2.84
C ILE A 12 1.17 5.77 -3.48
N ILE A 13 0.64 6.41 -4.52
CA ILE A 13 1.36 7.49 -5.22
C ILE A 13 1.66 8.64 -4.26
N LYS A 14 0.66 9.10 -3.51
CA LYS A 14 0.82 10.21 -2.56
C LYS A 14 1.92 9.93 -1.53
N ILE A 15 1.88 8.76 -0.87
CA ILE A 15 2.87 8.43 0.16
C ILE A 15 4.24 8.25 -0.46
N ALA A 16 4.34 7.61 -1.63
CA ALA A 16 5.62 7.49 -2.35
C ALA A 16 6.24 8.86 -2.62
N CYS A 17 5.49 9.82 -3.16
CA CYS A 17 5.95 11.20 -3.37
C CYS A 17 6.39 11.87 -2.07
N GLU A 18 5.61 11.73 -1.00
CA GLU A 18 5.92 12.35 0.30
C GLU A 18 7.17 11.74 0.95
N THR A 19 7.49 10.48 0.66
CA THR A 19 8.64 9.78 1.23
C THR A 19 9.90 9.96 0.38
N THR A 20 9.82 9.88 -0.95
CA THR A 20 10.99 9.96 -1.84
C THR A 20 11.28 11.35 -2.39
N GLY A 21 10.29 12.26 -2.34
CA GLY A 21 10.36 13.56 -3.01
C GLY A 21 10.14 13.50 -4.51
N ASP A 22 9.76 12.34 -5.06
CA ASP A 22 9.43 12.17 -6.48
C ASP A 22 8.15 12.93 -6.87
N ASP A 23 8.09 13.38 -8.12
CA ASP A 23 6.88 13.94 -8.70
C ASP A 23 5.84 12.83 -8.97
N ALA A 24 4.57 13.14 -8.70
CA ALA A 24 3.45 12.25 -8.97
C ALA A 24 3.33 11.92 -10.46
N GLU A 25 3.56 12.88 -11.36
CA GLU A 25 3.50 12.66 -12.81
C GLU A 25 4.54 11.61 -13.24
N VAL A 26 5.78 11.74 -12.76
CA VAL A 26 6.86 10.79 -13.04
C VAL A 26 6.53 9.38 -12.53
N LEU A 27 5.98 9.28 -11.32
CA LEU A 27 5.55 8.01 -10.74
C LEU A 27 4.39 7.38 -11.53
N ILE A 28 3.45 8.18 -12.01
CA ILE A 28 2.31 7.72 -12.82
C ILE A 28 2.78 7.21 -14.18
N GLU A 29 3.65 7.95 -14.86
CA GLU A 29 4.23 7.55 -16.16
C GLU A 29 5.07 6.29 -16.04
N ARG A 30 5.92 6.21 -15.01
CA ARG A 30 6.73 5.01 -14.75
C ARG A 30 5.88 3.80 -14.36
N GLY A 31 4.73 4.03 -13.70
CA GLY A 31 3.82 3.00 -13.23
C GLY A 31 4.39 2.08 -12.13
N ARG A 32 5.57 2.41 -11.61
CA ARG A 32 6.37 1.56 -10.72
C ARG A 32 6.96 2.38 -9.58
N LEU A 33 7.02 1.77 -8.40
CA LEU A 33 7.75 2.26 -7.24
C LEU A 33 9.20 1.82 -7.36
N GLU A 34 10.12 2.75 -7.14
CA GLU A 34 11.56 2.49 -6.97
C GLU A 34 11.98 3.27 -5.73
N ILE A 35 11.78 2.67 -4.55
CA ILE A 35 11.98 3.32 -3.26
C ILE A 35 13.22 2.73 -2.58
N PRO A 36 14.24 3.55 -2.23
CA PRO A 36 15.40 3.10 -1.47
C PRO A 36 15.03 2.37 -0.18
N ALA A 37 15.87 1.42 0.25
CA ALA A 37 15.60 0.61 1.45
C ALA A 37 15.33 1.45 2.72
N ARG A 38 16.02 2.59 2.84
CA ARG A 38 15.83 3.57 3.92
C ARG A 38 14.38 4.06 4.01
N ASP A 39 13.82 4.34 2.84
CA ASP A 39 12.55 5.04 2.66
C ASP A 39 11.40 4.03 2.55
N ALA A 40 11.70 2.81 2.10
CA ALA A 40 10.72 1.74 1.91
C ALA A 40 9.99 1.36 3.22
N ILE A 41 10.70 1.37 4.36
CA ILE A 41 10.06 1.09 5.66
C ILE A 41 9.09 2.22 6.03
N GLU A 42 9.49 3.48 5.89
CA GLU A 42 8.60 4.61 6.17
C GLU A 42 7.36 4.58 5.28
N PHE A 43 7.57 4.37 3.97
CA PHE A 43 6.50 4.25 3.00
C PHE A 43 5.50 3.16 3.39
N MET A 44 5.98 1.95 3.71
CA MET A 44 5.12 0.81 4.07
C MET A 44 4.37 1.05 5.38
N VAL A 45 5.05 1.53 6.43
CA VAL A 45 4.42 1.80 7.74
C VAL A 45 3.32 2.84 7.62
N ARG A 46 3.55 3.93 6.86
CA ARG A 46 2.54 4.97 6.65
C ARG A 46 1.35 4.45 5.85
N LEU A 47 1.59 3.59 4.86
CA LEU A 47 0.54 2.97 4.06
C LEU A 47 -0.31 2.00 4.89
N GLU A 48 0.33 1.14 5.69
CA GLU A 48 -0.32 0.22 6.64
C GLU A 48 -1.19 0.99 7.65
N ALA A 49 -0.67 2.06 8.24
CA ALA A 49 -1.40 2.88 9.22
C ALA A 49 -2.63 3.58 8.62
N LEU A 50 -2.56 4.05 7.38
CA LEU A 50 -3.67 4.74 6.71
C LEU A 50 -4.76 3.78 6.21
N LEU A 51 -4.41 2.51 6.02
CA LEU A 51 -5.31 1.47 5.52
C LEU A 51 -5.79 0.52 6.62
N ASP A 52 -5.28 0.67 7.83
CA ASP A 52 -5.54 -0.22 8.97
C ASP A 52 -5.31 -1.71 8.62
N CYS A 53 -4.18 -1.98 7.95
CA CYS A 53 -3.83 -3.32 7.53
C CYS A 53 -2.34 -3.64 7.70
N THR A 54 -2.01 -4.93 7.78
CA THR A 54 -0.62 -5.40 7.82
C THR A 54 -0.25 -6.08 6.51
N LEU A 55 0.70 -5.49 5.80
CA LEU A 55 1.29 -5.98 4.57
C LEU A 55 2.51 -6.87 4.83
N GLY A 56 3.06 -6.83 6.06
CA GLY A 56 4.10 -7.77 6.51
C GLY A 56 5.48 -7.45 5.95
N TRP A 57 5.71 -6.19 5.58
CA TRP A 57 6.99 -5.73 5.05
C TRP A 57 8.00 -5.51 6.18
N SER A 58 8.78 -6.55 6.47
CA SER A 58 9.71 -6.58 7.60
C SER A 58 11.18 -6.44 7.20
N LYS A 59 11.47 -6.39 5.89
CA LYS A 59 12.84 -6.40 5.38
C LYS A 59 13.30 -4.98 5.02
N TYR A 60 14.52 -4.66 5.46
CA TYR A 60 15.24 -3.47 5.00
C TYR A 60 15.81 -3.74 3.60
N GLU A 61 14.98 -3.57 2.59
CA GLU A 61 15.34 -3.79 1.19
C GLU A 61 14.71 -2.73 0.29
N HIS A 62 15.34 -2.54 -0.88
CA HIS A 62 14.83 -1.63 -1.90
C HIS A 62 13.48 -2.13 -2.42
N LEU A 63 12.46 -1.27 -2.40
CA LEU A 63 11.14 -1.60 -2.89
C LEU A 63 11.05 -1.25 -4.38
N SER A 64 11.05 -2.30 -5.21
CA SER A 64 10.82 -2.20 -6.64
C SER A 64 9.55 -2.98 -7.01
N MET A 65 8.44 -2.28 -7.25
CA MET A 65 7.14 -2.93 -7.46
C MET A 65 6.21 -2.09 -8.33
N GLU A 66 5.43 -2.72 -9.20
CA GLU A 66 4.39 -2.02 -9.95
C GLU A 66 3.31 -1.47 -9.01
N ILE A 67 2.89 -0.23 -9.25
CA ILE A 67 1.90 0.44 -8.40
C ILE A 67 0.57 -0.31 -8.43
N ASN A 68 0.14 -0.78 -9.60
CA ASN A 68 -1.09 -1.56 -9.74
C ASN A 68 -1.00 -2.90 -9.00
N HIS A 69 0.15 -3.56 -9.06
CA HIS A 69 0.36 -4.82 -8.35
C HIS A 69 0.27 -4.65 -6.83
N LEU A 70 0.91 -3.61 -6.27
CA LEU A 70 0.78 -3.29 -4.85
C LEU A 70 -0.67 -2.95 -4.47
N ALA A 71 -1.37 -2.18 -5.30
CA ALA A 71 -2.76 -1.82 -5.06
C ALA A 71 -3.68 -3.06 -5.02
N GLU A 72 -3.43 -4.06 -5.86
CA GLU A 72 -4.16 -5.34 -5.84
C GLU A 72 -3.86 -6.17 -4.60
N ILE A 73 -2.59 -6.24 -4.16
CA ILE A 73 -2.20 -6.93 -2.92
C ILE A 73 -2.95 -6.34 -1.73
N ILE A 74 -2.93 -5.01 -1.61
CA ILE A 74 -3.62 -4.28 -0.55
C ILE A 74 -5.12 -4.52 -0.61
N ASN A 75 -5.72 -4.40 -1.80
CA ASN A 75 -7.16 -4.62 -1.96
C ASN A 75 -7.55 -6.05 -1.53
N LYS A 76 -6.77 -7.07 -1.90
CA LYS A 76 -7.00 -8.45 -1.45
C LYS A 76 -6.89 -8.56 0.07
N LYS A 77 -5.90 -7.92 0.68
CA LYS A 77 -5.71 -7.91 2.15
C LYS A 77 -6.90 -7.28 2.89
N LEU A 78 -7.34 -6.10 2.44
CA LEU A 78 -8.48 -5.40 3.06
C LEU A 78 -9.79 -6.19 2.95
N ASN A 79 -10.02 -6.85 1.80
CA ASN A 79 -11.19 -7.69 1.61
C ASN A 79 -11.14 -8.96 2.48
N ALA A 80 -9.96 -9.53 2.70
CA ALA A 80 -9.80 -10.68 3.60
C ALA A 80 -10.09 -10.30 5.06
N GLN A 81 -9.55 -9.18 5.56
CA GLN A 81 -9.82 -8.68 6.91
C GLN A 81 -11.31 -8.42 7.15
N SER A 82 -11.99 -7.80 6.18
CA SER A 82 -13.43 -7.53 6.26
C SER A 82 -14.27 -8.82 6.33
N SER A 83 -13.75 -9.95 5.83
CA SER A 83 -14.42 -11.24 5.89
C SER A 83 -14.23 -11.92 7.25
N ASP A 84 -13.11 -11.68 7.94
CA ASP A 84 -12.83 -12.25 9.25
C ASP A 84 -13.65 -11.57 10.36
N ASP A 85 -13.94 -10.28 10.22
CA ASP A 85 -14.84 -9.51 11.12
C ASP A 85 -16.32 -9.94 11.03
N LEU A 86 -16.68 -10.79 10.05
CA LEU A 86 -18.05 -11.27 9.83
C LEU A 86 -18.38 -12.61 10.51
N MET A 87 -17.48 -13.20 11.30
CA MET A 87 -17.83 -14.35 12.14
C MET A 87 -18.81 -13.90 13.24
N PRO A 88 -20.09 -14.35 13.25
CA PRO A 88 -20.96 -14.08 14.37
C PRO A 88 -20.41 -14.84 15.58
N LEU A 89 -20.16 -14.11 16.67
CA LEU A 89 -20.03 -14.69 18.00
C LEU A 89 -21.32 -15.46 18.28
N SER A 90 -21.31 -16.76 18.04
CA SER A 90 -22.38 -17.66 18.45
C SER A 90 -22.22 -17.92 19.94
N PRO A 91 -23.26 -17.72 20.78
CA PRO A 91 -23.26 -18.16 22.17
C PRO A 91 -23.18 -19.69 22.31
#